data_AF-A0A538F1K5-F1
#
_entry.id   AF-A0A538F1K5-F1
#
_cell.length_a   1.000
_cell.length_b   1.000
_cell.length_c   1.000
_cell.angle_alpha   90.00
_cell.angle_beta   90.00
_cell.angle_gamma   90.00
#
_symmetry.space_group_name_H-M   'P 1'
#
loop_
_entity.id
_entity.type
_entity.pdbx_description
1 polymer ?
#
loop_
_entity_poly.entity_id
_entity_poly.type
_entity_poly.pdbx_seq_one_letter_code
_entity_poly.pdbx_strand_id
1 'polypeptide(L)'
;MKRTLVLTSPHMTGDDVKYAQRVLKKHGAYYDGKADGEYGPLTAQAAYRAQYWMGYQSPRQTFGTALEKLLLGLAKPSAAAKKRIAERTKAAKSGPIREKALAAMEKFVGLREQPAGSNHVPEINSWWGGGDVAWCARSVSKAYITAGSKAFVRGRNYEYVPTIVGDARAGRNSLTVTLDPKPGDLVCFDWDGSNFRTGENHVGMFKSGTSGRFKTIEGNVDSCCGYHDRTSRSAPHVVFVHVGK
;
A
#
# COMPACT_ATOMS: atom_id res chain seq x y z
N MET A 1 12.85 24.78 7.52
CA MET A 1 13.04 23.71 8.54
C MET A 1 14.26 23.94 9.45
N LYS A 2 14.18 23.56 10.74
CA LYS A 2 15.32 23.59 11.71
C LYS A 2 16.18 22.31 11.69
N ARG A 3 15.58 21.17 11.35
CA ARG A 3 16.22 19.85 11.20
C ARG A 3 15.52 19.06 10.09
N THR A 4 16.18 18.03 9.55
CA THR A 4 15.54 17.07 8.65
C THR A 4 14.76 16.06 9.48
N LEU A 5 13.47 15.94 9.21
CA LEU A 5 12.60 14.97 9.87
C LEU A 5 12.73 13.60 9.20
N VAL A 6 12.75 12.55 10.01
CA VAL A 6 12.91 11.15 9.59
C VAL A 6 12.23 10.23 10.61
N LEU A 7 11.76 9.08 10.14
CA LEU A 7 11.16 8.06 11.01
C LEU A 7 12.26 7.47 11.93
N THR A 8 12.01 7.49 13.24
CA THR A 8 12.94 7.01 14.29
C THR A 8 12.16 6.28 15.38
N SER A 9 12.84 5.57 16.28
CA SER A 9 12.22 4.96 17.46
C SER A 9 12.93 5.49 18.72
N PRO A 10 12.26 6.27 19.59
CA PRO A 10 10.90 6.80 19.46
C PRO A 10 10.76 7.78 18.28
N HIS A 11 9.54 7.98 17.78
CA HIS A 11 9.28 8.90 16.67
C HIS A 11 9.72 10.34 17.01
N MET A 12 10.17 11.09 16.00
CA MET A 12 10.41 12.52 16.16
C MET A 12 9.10 13.24 16.43
N THR A 13 9.07 14.13 17.42
CA THR A 13 7.89 14.95 17.75
C THR A 13 8.23 16.44 17.77
N GLY A 14 7.21 17.29 17.60
CA GLY A 14 7.31 18.74 17.79
C GLY A 14 6.49 19.58 16.80
N ASP A 15 6.56 20.90 16.97
CA ASP A 15 5.87 21.85 16.08
C ASP A 15 6.43 21.86 14.65
N ASP A 16 7.69 21.51 14.47
CA ASP A 16 8.32 21.35 13.16
C ASP A 16 7.74 20.16 12.39
N VAL A 17 7.41 19.08 13.10
CA VAL A 17 6.67 17.93 12.55
C VAL A 17 5.25 18.33 12.17
N LYS A 18 4.53 19.02 13.07
CA LYS A 18 3.16 19.49 12.82
C LYS A 18 3.11 20.42 11.61
N TYR A 19 4.11 21.30 11.48
CA TYR A 19 4.29 22.15 10.31
C TYR A 19 4.50 21.32 9.04
N ALA A 20 5.43 20.36 9.04
CA ALA A 20 5.67 19.50 7.88
C ALA A 20 4.42 18.73 7.44
N GLN A 21 3.65 18.17 8.39
CA GLN A 21 2.37 17.52 8.14
C GLN A 21 1.37 18.46 7.46
N ARG A 22 1.26 19.72 7.92
CA ARG A 22 0.40 20.73 7.27
C ARG A 22 0.87 21.08 5.86
N VAL A 23 2.19 21.21 5.63
CA VAL A 23 2.74 21.47 4.30
C VAL A 23 2.43 20.31 3.35
N LEU A 24 2.69 19.07 3.77
CA LEU A 24 2.40 17.85 2.99
C LEU A 24 0.93 17.70 2.66
N LYS A 25 0.05 18.09 3.59
CA LYS A 25 -1.40 18.08 3.40
C LYS A 25 -1.85 19.15 2.40
N LYS A 26 -1.38 20.40 2.57
CA LYS A 26 -1.80 21.55 1.75
C LYS A 26 -1.24 21.51 0.33
N HIS A 27 0.02 21.10 0.15
CA HIS A 27 0.76 21.26 -1.10
C HIS A 27 0.89 19.98 -1.93
N GLY A 28 -0.21 19.23 -2.07
CA GLY A 28 -0.27 18.04 -2.92
C GLY A 28 -1.07 16.87 -2.32
N ALA A 29 -1.79 17.12 -1.21
CA ALA A 29 -2.64 16.12 -0.55
C ALA A 29 -1.90 14.80 -0.29
N TYR A 30 -0.64 14.90 0.13
CA TYR A 30 0.19 13.72 0.38
C TYR A 30 -0.05 13.11 1.76
N TYR A 31 -0.72 13.84 2.65
CA TYR A 31 -0.95 13.46 4.04
C TYR A 31 -2.42 13.60 4.43
N ASP A 32 -3.06 12.47 4.68
CA ASP A 32 -4.49 12.40 5.02
C ASP A 32 -4.74 12.36 6.53
N GLY A 33 -3.68 12.16 7.33
CA GLY A 33 -3.75 12.13 8.78
C GLY A 33 -4.03 13.49 9.44
N LYS A 34 -4.18 13.46 10.77
CA LYS A 34 -4.23 14.67 11.60
C LYS A 34 -2.81 15.20 11.78
N ALA A 35 -2.63 16.52 11.76
CA ALA A 35 -1.32 17.10 12.07
C ALA A 35 -1.09 17.07 13.60
N ASP A 36 -0.75 15.89 14.10
CA ASP A 36 -0.56 15.58 15.53
C ASP A 36 0.81 16.02 16.06
N GLY A 37 1.78 16.28 15.18
CA GLY A 37 3.15 16.61 15.56
C GLY A 37 4.03 15.39 15.83
N GLU A 38 3.62 14.19 15.42
CA GLU A 38 4.42 12.96 15.48
C GLU A 38 4.84 12.51 14.07
N TYR A 39 6.15 12.33 13.86
CA TYR A 39 6.69 11.90 12.57
C TYR A 39 6.64 10.37 12.49
N GLY A 40 5.41 9.86 12.46
CA GLY A 40 5.14 8.43 12.34
C GLY A 40 5.13 7.94 10.89
N PRO A 41 4.82 6.65 10.67
CA PRO A 41 4.84 6.02 9.34
C PRO A 41 4.02 6.75 8.28
N LEU A 42 2.86 7.32 8.64
CA LEU A 42 2.04 8.08 7.68
C LEU A 42 2.71 9.37 7.21
N THR A 43 3.35 10.12 8.12
CA THR A 43 4.07 11.36 7.75
C THR A 43 5.33 11.03 6.95
N ALA A 44 6.06 9.99 7.35
CA ALA A 44 7.22 9.45 6.65
C ALA A 44 6.88 9.07 5.19
N GLN A 45 5.74 8.42 4.97
CA GLN A 45 5.27 8.06 3.62
C GLN A 45 4.76 9.25 2.82
N ALA A 46 4.06 10.19 3.45
CA ALA A 46 3.67 11.44 2.80
C ALA A 46 4.88 12.20 2.27
N ALA A 47 5.97 12.25 3.06
CA ALA A 47 7.23 12.83 2.65
C ALA A 47 7.85 12.08 1.46
N TYR A 48 7.88 10.74 1.49
CA TYR A 48 8.33 9.93 0.36
C TYR A 48 7.54 10.21 -0.93
N ARG A 49 6.20 10.22 -0.85
CA ARG A 49 5.31 10.50 -2.00
C ARG A 49 5.55 11.90 -2.53
N ALA A 50 5.68 12.89 -1.65
CA ALA A 50 6.00 14.26 -2.04
C ALA A 50 7.36 14.31 -2.77
N GLN A 51 8.41 13.67 -2.26
CA GLN A 51 9.70 13.59 -2.96
C GLN A 51 9.58 12.92 -4.34
N TYR A 52 8.83 11.81 -4.44
CA TYR A 52 8.57 11.15 -5.71
C TYR A 52 7.90 12.10 -6.71
N TRP A 53 6.84 12.80 -6.31
CA TRP A 53 6.14 13.72 -7.22
C TRP A 53 6.87 15.04 -7.45
N MET A 54 7.84 15.39 -6.60
CA MET A 54 8.79 16.49 -6.83
C MET A 54 10.00 16.05 -7.68
N GLY A 55 10.00 14.84 -8.24
CA GLY A 55 11.00 14.40 -9.21
C GLY A 55 12.32 13.96 -8.59
N TYR A 56 12.35 13.56 -7.31
CA TYR A 56 13.53 12.97 -6.70
C TYR A 56 13.86 11.65 -7.40
N GLN A 57 15.16 11.43 -7.66
CA GLN A 57 15.65 10.19 -8.26
C GLN A 57 15.50 9.03 -7.27
N SER A 58 15.88 9.26 -6.01
CA SER A 58 15.77 8.30 -4.91
C SER A 58 14.98 8.94 -3.77
N PRO A 59 13.63 8.94 -3.85
CA PRO A 59 12.79 9.41 -2.76
C PRO A 59 13.09 8.65 -1.46
N ARG A 60 13.04 9.36 -0.35
CA ARG A 60 13.26 8.87 1.01
C ARG A 60 12.09 9.32 1.88
N GLN A 61 11.95 8.68 3.02
CA GLN A 61 10.92 9.01 4.01
C GLN A 61 11.29 10.23 4.88
N THR A 62 11.91 11.24 4.29
CA THR A 62 12.45 12.40 5.00
C THR A 62 11.77 13.70 4.59
N PHE A 63 11.62 14.63 5.54
CA PHE A 63 11.15 15.97 5.26
C PHE A 63 12.20 16.99 5.70
N GLY A 64 12.82 17.68 4.73
CA GLY A 64 13.83 18.69 4.99
C GLY A 64 13.64 19.92 4.10
N THR A 65 14.52 20.91 4.25
CA THR A 65 14.43 22.22 3.59
C THR A 65 14.28 22.14 2.07
N ALA A 66 14.95 21.18 1.41
CA ALA A 66 14.85 21.03 -0.05
C ALA A 66 13.43 20.65 -0.51
N LEU A 67 12.79 19.70 0.17
CA LEU A 67 11.41 19.30 -0.13
C LEU A 67 10.43 20.41 0.23
N GLU A 68 10.60 21.02 1.42
CA GLU A 68 9.80 22.18 1.87
C GLU A 68 9.78 23.29 0.82
N LYS A 69 10.96 23.72 0.34
CA LYS A 69 11.06 24.79 -0.67
C LYS A 69 10.39 24.41 -1.99
N LEU A 70 10.50 23.16 -2.43
CA LEU A 70 9.84 22.69 -3.66
C LEU A 70 8.31 22.72 -3.51
N LEU A 71 7.77 22.23 -2.39
CA LEU A 71 6.32 22.20 -2.12
C LEU A 71 5.71 23.60 -1.98
N LEU A 72 6.47 24.53 -1.38
CA LEU A 72 6.04 25.92 -1.22
C LEU A 72 6.27 26.79 -2.47
N GLY A 73 6.83 26.23 -3.55
CA GLY A 73 7.16 26.98 -4.76
C GLY A 73 8.34 27.96 -4.61
N LEU A 74 9.06 27.90 -3.48
CA LEU A 74 10.25 28.71 -3.20
C LEU A 74 11.51 28.20 -3.93
N ALA A 75 11.46 26.98 -4.47
CA ALA A 75 12.46 26.42 -5.36
C ALA A 75 11.78 25.75 -6.56
N LYS A 76 12.49 25.73 -7.70
CA LYS A 76 12.02 25.04 -8.91
C LYS A 76 12.71 23.67 -9.05
N PRO A 77 12.01 22.63 -9.52
CA PRO A 77 12.66 21.35 -9.83
C PRO A 77 13.74 21.51 -10.91
N SER A 78 14.83 20.75 -10.81
CA SER A 78 15.87 20.69 -11.85
C SER A 78 15.33 20.12 -13.16
N ALA A 79 16.03 20.32 -14.27
CA ALA A 79 15.61 19.77 -15.58
C ALA A 79 15.41 18.23 -15.53
N ALA A 80 16.34 17.52 -14.89
CA ALA A 80 16.21 16.08 -14.67
C ALA A 80 15.00 15.70 -13.80
N ALA A 81 14.71 16.49 -12.76
CA ALA A 81 13.52 16.28 -11.94
C ALA A 81 12.23 16.53 -12.75
N LYS A 82 12.17 17.59 -13.56
CA LYS A 82 11.03 17.88 -14.45
C LYS A 82 10.78 16.74 -15.45
N LYS A 83 11.84 16.17 -16.03
CA LYS A 83 11.73 15.00 -16.92
C LYS A 83 11.08 13.82 -16.19
N ARG A 84 11.57 13.48 -14.98
CA ARG A 84 10.98 12.41 -14.15
C ARG A 84 9.52 12.69 -13.78
N ILE A 85 9.18 13.94 -13.44
CA ILE A 85 7.80 14.34 -13.14
C ILE A 85 6.91 14.10 -14.36
N ALA A 86 7.33 14.53 -15.55
CA ALA A 86 6.57 14.34 -16.78
C ALA A 86 6.36 12.85 -17.12
N GLU A 87 7.42 12.04 -16.99
CA GLU A 87 7.36 10.58 -17.18
C GLU A 87 6.40 9.92 -16.19
N ARG A 88 6.51 10.25 -14.89
CA ARG A 88 5.64 9.74 -13.82
C ARG A 88 4.18 10.14 -14.03
N THR A 89 3.91 11.38 -14.41
CA THR A 89 2.57 11.87 -14.72
C THR A 89 1.98 11.17 -15.95
N LYS A 90 2.77 10.99 -17.02
CA LYS A 90 2.34 10.23 -18.20
C LYS A 90 2.03 8.77 -17.84
N ALA A 91 2.87 8.15 -17.01
CA ALA A 91 2.66 6.79 -16.53
C ALA A 91 1.41 6.67 -15.64
N ALA A 92 1.12 7.66 -14.79
CA ALA A 92 -0.09 7.70 -13.97
C ALA A 92 -1.37 7.81 -14.81
N LYS A 93 -1.31 8.42 -16.01
CA LYS A 93 -2.45 8.54 -16.93
C LYS A 93 -2.84 7.24 -17.65
N SER A 94 -1.96 6.24 -17.76
CA SER A 94 -2.25 4.99 -18.50
C SER A 94 -3.12 3.97 -17.74
N GLY A 95 -4.08 4.46 -16.94
CA GLY A 95 -4.93 3.67 -16.05
C GLY A 95 -4.18 3.11 -14.84
N PRO A 96 -4.77 3.05 -13.65
CA PRO A 96 -4.06 2.60 -12.46
C PRO A 96 -4.01 1.08 -12.44
N ILE A 97 -2.83 0.52 -12.13
CA ILE A 97 -2.61 -0.94 -12.14
C ILE A 97 -3.55 -1.70 -11.20
N ARG A 98 -3.93 -1.07 -10.08
CA ARG A 98 -4.88 -1.60 -9.10
C ARG A 98 -6.24 -1.96 -9.72
N GLU A 99 -6.76 -1.18 -10.68
CA GLU A 99 -8.07 -1.49 -11.29
C GLU A 99 -7.97 -2.72 -12.19
N LYS A 100 -6.86 -2.86 -12.93
CA LYS A 100 -6.58 -4.07 -13.71
C LYS A 100 -6.39 -5.29 -12.81
N ALA A 101 -5.73 -5.12 -11.67
CA ALA A 101 -5.54 -6.18 -10.69
C ALA A 101 -6.88 -6.58 -10.05
N LEU A 102 -7.74 -5.60 -9.70
CA LEU A 102 -9.07 -5.88 -9.19
C LEU A 102 -9.91 -6.67 -10.22
N ALA A 103 -9.88 -6.27 -11.49
CA ALA A 103 -10.55 -7.00 -12.56
C ALA A 103 -9.99 -8.41 -12.77
N ALA A 104 -8.70 -8.65 -12.48
CA ALA A 104 -8.11 -9.98 -12.49
C ALA A 104 -8.57 -10.80 -11.28
N MET A 105 -8.66 -10.20 -10.09
CA MET A 105 -9.14 -10.82 -8.87
C MET A 105 -10.63 -11.20 -8.95
N GLU A 106 -11.45 -10.40 -9.63
CA GLU A 106 -12.86 -10.72 -9.90
C GLU A 106 -13.03 -12.04 -10.65
N LYS A 107 -12.06 -12.44 -11.48
CA LYS A 107 -12.07 -13.74 -12.17
C LYS A 107 -11.76 -14.93 -11.26
N PHE A 108 -11.28 -14.68 -10.04
CA PHE A 108 -11.02 -15.73 -9.05
C PHE A 108 -12.24 -15.99 -8.15
N VAL A 109 -13.25 -15.13 -8.18
CA VAL A 109 -14.49 -15.32 -7.40
C VAL A 109 -15.11 -16.67 -7.76
N GLY A 110 -15.42 -17.46 -6.73
CA GLY A 110 -15.95 -18.81 -6.87
C GLY A 110 -14.89 -19.92 -6.86
N LEU A 111 -13.59 -19.60 -6.95
CA LEU A 111 -12.54 -20.60 -6.69
C LEU A 111 -12.67 -21.12 -5.25
N ARG A 112 -12.49 -22.43 -5.09
CA ARG A 112 -12.66 -23.16 -3.82
C ARG A 112 -11.53 -24.16 -3.63
N GLU A 113 -11.22 -24.44 -2.37
CA GLU A 113 -10.34 -25.54 -2.00
C GLU A 113 -11.02 -26.88 -2.29
N GLN A 114 -10.22 -27.86 -2.73
CA GLN A 114 -10.70 -29.22 -3.01
C GLN A 114 -9.82 -30.25 -2.31
N PRO A 115 -10.27 -30.87 -1.19
CA PRO A 115 -11.53 -30.64 -0.48
C PRO A 115 -11.55 -29.30 0.30
N ALA A 116 -12.70 -28.89 0.83
CA ALA A 116 -12.79 -27.72 1.68
C ALA A 116 -11.89 -27.86 2.94
N GLY A 117 -11.22 -26.78 3.34
CA GLY A 117 -10.27 -26.73 4.46
C GLY A 117 -8.86 -27.24 4.13
N SER A 118 -8.62 -27.69 2.90
CA SER A 118 -7.33 -28.27 2.51
C SER A 118 -6.27 -27.25 2.10
N ASN A 119 -6.65 -26.00 1.83
CA ASN A 119 -5.83 -25.05 1.06
C ASN A 119 -5.40 -25.55 -0.35
N HIS A 120 -6.00 -26.63 -0.85
CA HIS A 120 -5.67 -27.16 -2.17
C HIS A 120 -6.42 -26.39 -3.27
N VAL A 121 -5.75 -25.41 -3.87
CA VAL A 121 -6.25 -24.59 -4.99
C VAL A 121 -5.18 -24.50 -6.08
N PRO A 122 -5.11 -25.48 -7.01
CA PRO A 122 -4.04 -25.55 -8.02
C PRO A 122 -3.88 -24.27 -8.85
N GLU A 123 -4.98 -23.60 -9.18
CA GLU A 123 -4.99 -22.35 -9.92
C GLU A 123 -4.19 -21.25 -9.21
N ILE A 124 -4.11 -21.27 -7.88
CA ILE A 124 -3.38 -20.28 -7.10
C ILE A 124 -2.05 -20.85 -6.61
N ASN A 125 -2.09 -22.00 -5.94
CA ASN A 125 -0.95 -22.59 -5.25
C ASN A 125 0.05 -23.25 -6.20
N SER A 126 -0.38 -24.17 -7.08
CA SER A 126 0.49 -24.75 -8.10
C SER A 126 0.99 -23.69 -9.09
N TRP A 127 0.15 -22.70 -9.40
CA TRP A 127 0.61 -21.54 -10.15
C TRP A 127 1.71 -20.78 -9.38
N TRP A 128 1.61 -20.54 -8.08
CA TRP A 128 2.64 -19.79 -7.36
C TRP A 128 4.01 -20.49 -7.34
N GLY A 129 4.00 -21.77 -6.98
CA GLY A 129 5.19 -22.59 -6.74
C GLY A 129 4.91 -23.93 -6.05
N GLY A 130 3.63 -24.30 -5.88
CA GLY A 130 3.18 -25.53 -5.23
C GLY A 130 2.79 -25.35 -3.77
N GLY A 131 2.41 -26.48 -3.15
CA GLY A 131 2.06 -26.61 -1.74
C GLY A 131 0.63 -26.19 -1.40
N ASP A 132 0.03 -26.86 -0.42
CA ASP A 132 -1.33 -26.59 0.06
C ASP A 132 -1.28 -25.65 1.27
N VAL A 133 -0.94 -24.39 1.01
CA VAL A 133 -0.79 -23.34 2.02
C VAL A 133 -1.87 -22.27 1.87
N ALA A 134 -2.09 -21.50 2.94
CA ALA A 134 -2.96 -20.35 2.94
C ALA A 134 -2.72 -19.47 1.69
N TRP A 135 -3.78 -19.15 0.98
CA TRP A 135 -3.69 -18.65 -0.40
C TRP A 135 -4.26 -17.24 -0.58
N CYS A 136 -4.61 -16.55 0.51
CA CYS A 136 -5.06 -15.16 0.49
C CYS A 136 -4.03 -14.24 -0.20
N ALA A 137 -2.79 -14.22 0.28
CA ALA A 137 -1.72 -13.40 -0.29
C ALA A 137 -1.31 -13.84 -1.71
N ARG A 138 -1.30 -15.15 -1.97
CA ARG A 138 -1.01 -15.67 -3.33
C ARG A 138 -2.05 -15.23 -4.35
N SER A 139 -3.33 -15.18 -3.96
CA SER A 139 -4.43 -14.75 -4.85
C SER A 139 -4.31 -13.29 -5.27
N VAL A 140 -4.13 -12.37 -4.32
CA VAL A 140 -3.93 -10.94 -4.64
C VAL A 140 -2.63 -10.72 -5.41
N SER A 141 -1.58 -11.49 -5.11
CA SER A 141 -0.31 -11.43 -5.84
C SER A 141 -0.45 -11.90 -7.28
N LYS A 142 -1.20 -12.99 -7.52
CA LYS A 142 -1.52 -13.45 -8.87
C LYS A 142 -2.29 -12.37 -9.64
N ALA A 143 -3.29 -11.74 -9.01
CA ALA A 143 -4.06 -10.67 -9.63
C ALA A 143 -3.18 -9.48 -10.07
N TYR A 144 -2.26 -9.04 -9.21
CA TYR A 144 -1.31 -7.96 -9.54
C TYR A 144 -0.27 -8.36 -10.60
N ILE A 145 0.20 -9.61 -10.60
CA ILE A 145 1.10 -10.12 -11.63
C ILE A 145 0.39 -10.16 -12.98
N THR A 146 -0.87 -10.64 -13.03
CA THR A 146 -1.71 -10.60 -14.24
C THR A 146 -1.94 -9.18 -14.74
N ALA A 147 -2.05 -8.20 -13.84
CA ALA A 147 -2.17 -6.79 -14.20
C ALA A 147 -0.86 -6.14 -14.71
N GLY A 148 0.25 -6.88 -14.68
CA GLY A 148 1.57 -6.44 -15.14
C GLY A 148 2.41 -5.72 -14.08
N SER A 149 2.18 -5.99 -12.79
CA SER A 149 2.94 -5.36 -11.72
C SER A 149 4.37 -5.86 -11.70
N LYS A 150 5.31 -4.94 -11.50
CA LYS A 150 6.73 -5.26 -11.29
C LYS A 150 7.09 -5.46 -9.82
N ALA A 151 6.23 -4.98 -8.92
CA ALA A 151 6.42 -5.12 -7.48
C ALA A 151 6.16 -6.56 -7.01
N PHE A 152 5.17 -7.21 -7.63
CA PHE A 152 4.79 -8.58 -7.36
C PHE A 152 5.54 -9.52 -8.29
N VAL A 153 6.13 -10.58 -7.72
CA VAL A 153 6.97 -11.52 -8.46
C VAL A 153 6.58 -12.93 -8.03
N ARG A 154 6.13 -13.72 -9.00
CA ARG A 154 5.71 -15.11 -8.81
C ARG A 154 6.80 -15.91 -8.09
N GLY A 155 6.41 -16.64 -7.05
CA GLY A 155 7.32 -17.48 -6.25
C GLY A 155 8.32 -16.71 -5.38
N ARG A 156 8.17 -15.39 -5.22
CA ARG A 156 9.12 -14.57 -4.44
C ARG A 156 8.47 -13.46 -3.64
N ASN A 157 7.84 -12.49 -4.31
CA ASN A 157 7.33 -11.31 -3.64
C ASN A 157 5.85 -11.46 -3.32
N TYR A 158 5.55 -11.44 -2.01
CA TYR A 158 4.24 -11.24 -1.39
C TYR A 158 3.30 -12.47 -1.35
N GLU A 159 3.79 -13.62 -0.89
CA GLU A 159 2.91 -14.68 -0.37
C GLU A 159 2.65 -14.57 1.15
N TYR A 160 3.17 -13.54 1.81
CA TYR A 160 3.09 -13.36 3.26
C TYR A 160 2.67 -11.93 3.63
N VAL A 161 1.56 -11.77 4.33
CA VAL A 161 0.94 -10.45 4.61
C VAL A 161 1.87 -9.48 5.34
N PRO A 162 2.63 -9.90 6.37
CA PRO A 162 3.60 -9.00 7.02
C PRO A 162 4.63 -8.38 6.07
N THR A 163 5.05 -9.08 5.02
CA THR A 163 5.99 -8.51 4.03
C THR A 163 5.34 -7.41 3.19
N ILE A 164 4.06 -7.56 2.83
CA ILE A 164 3.27 -6.54 2.13
C ILE A 164 3.18 -5.29 3.00
N VAL A 165 2.77 -5.45 4.26
CA VAL A 165 2.60 -4.35 5.20
C VAL A 165 3.93 -3.69 5.54
N GLY A 166 4.99 -4.47 5.72
CA GLY A 166 6.34 -3.98 5.97
C GLY A 166 6.85 -3.09 4.83
N ASP A 167 6.71 -3.55 3.58
CA ASP A 167 7.11 -2.77 2.40
C ASP A 167 6.24 -1.53 2.19
N ALA A 168 4.92 -1.63 2.44
CA ALA A 168 4.02 -0.48 2.41
C ALA A 168 4.40 0.58 3.45
N ARG A 169 4.71 0.15 4.68
CA ARG A 169 5.17 1.04 5.76
C ARG A 169 6.49 1.72 5.41
N ALA A 170 7.38 0.99 4.75
CA ALA A 170 8.69 1.47 4.31
C ALA A 170 8.67 2.26 2.98
N GLY A 171 7.55 2.29 2.26
CA GLY A 171 7.47 2.92 0.93
C GLY A 171 8.30 2.21 -0.13
N ARG A 172 8.46 0.88 -0.04
CA ARG A 172 9.26 0.05 -0.96
C ARG A 172 8.38 -0.54 -2.07
N ASN A 173 9.00 -0.85 -3.20
CA ASN A 173 8.35 -1.55 -4.31
C ASN A 173 7.05 -0.88 -4.80
N SER A 174 6.97 0.45 -4.75
CA SER A 174 5.75 1.22 -5.06
C SER A 174 4.54 0.90 -4.15
N LEU A 175 4.72 0.26 -3.00
CA LEU A 175 3.68 0.06 -1.98
C LEU A 175 3.71 1.22 -0.98
N THR A 176 2.54 1.74 -0.61
CA THR A 176 2.39 2.77 0.44
C THR A 176 1.13 2.52 1.24
N VAL A 177 1.12 2.86 2.53
CA VAL A 177 -0.12 2.88 3.33
C VAL A 177 -0.99 4.06 2.90
N THR A 178 -2.31 3.86 2.89
CA THR A 178 -3.30 4.91 2.61
C THR A 178 -4.40 4.93 3.67
N LEU A 179 -5.00 6.10 3.90
CA LEU A 179 -6.22 6.25 4.72
C LEU A 179 -7.50 6.40 3.86
N ASP A 180 -7.31 6.65 2.56
CA ASP A 180 -8.36 6.79 1.55
C ASP A 180 -8.17 5.69 0.49
N PRO A 181 -8.57 4.44 0.80
CA PRO A 181 -8.40 3.32 -0.11
C PRO A 181 -9.21 3.50 -1.40
N LYS A 182 -8.62 3.08 -2.52
CA LYS A 182 -9.26 3.09 -3.84
C LYS A 182 -9.49 1.67 -4.35
N PRO A 183 -10.44 1.46 -5.28
CA PRO A 183 -10.65 0.16 -5.90
C PRO A 183 -9.35 -0.47 -6.37
N GLY A 184 -9.11 -1.69 -5.91
CA GLY A 184 -7.93 -2.49 -6.16
C GLY A 184 -6.80 -2.34 -5.15
N ASP A 185 -6.82 -1.34 -4.26
CA ASP A 185 -5.85 -1.29 -3.15
C ASP A 185 -5.99 -2.55 -2.27
N LEU A 186 -4.92 -2.97 -1.60
CA LEU A 186 -4.98 -4.12 -0.70
C LEU A 186 -5.56 -3.71 0.65
N VAL A 187 -6.29 -4.62 1.29
CA VAL A 187 -6.71 -4.51 2.69
C VAL A 187 -6.06 -5.63 3.47
N CYS A 188 -5.13 -5.28 4.37
CA CYS A 188 -4.45 -6.24 5.24
C CYS A 188 -5.09 -6.21 6.62
N PHE A 189 -5.40 -7.39 7.17
CA PHE A 189 -6.03 -7.59 8.46
C PHE A 189 -5.06 -8.31 9.40
N ASP A 190 -4.87 -7.74 10.58
CA ASP A 190 -4.07 -8.31 11.66
C ASP A 190 -5.01 -8.96 12.67
N TRP A 191 -5.31 -10.24 12.47
CA TRP A 191 -6.38 -10.92 13.22
C TRP A 191 -6.00 -11.20 14.67
N ASP A 192 -4.72 -11.41 14.95
CA ASP A 192 -4.23 -11.68 16.31
C ASP A 192 -3.84 -10.41 17.09
N GLY A 193 -3.93 -9.23 16.47
CA GLY A 193 -3.57 -7.96 17.11
C GLY A 193 -2.06 -7.80 17.36
N SER A 194 -1.21 -8.61 16.73
CA SER A 194 0.24 -8.55 16.88
C SER A 194 0.87 -7.34 16.19
N ASN A 195 0.07 -6.56 15.46
CA ASN A 195 0.47 -5.49 14.56
C ASN A 195 1.31 -6.00 13.38
N PHE A 196 0.88 -7.11 12.78
CA PHE A 196 1.52 -7.81 11.67
C PHE A 196 2.91 -8.36 12.03
N ARG A 197 3.10 -8.84 13.26
CA ARG A 197 4.37 -9.45 13.70
C ARG A 197 4.38 -10.97 13.58
N THR A 198 3.22 -11.60 13.47
CA THR A 198 3.06 -13.06 13.33
C THR A 198 2.57 -13.43 11.93
N GLY A 199 2.21 -14.70 11.72
CA GLY A 199 1.58 -15.18 10.49
C GLY A 199 0.06 -15.10 10.47
N GLU A 200 -0.60 -14.78 11.59
CA GLU A 200 -2.07 -14.78 11.75
C GLU A 200 -2.71 -13.52 11.15
N ASN A 201 -2.55 -13.37 9.84
CA ASN A 201 -2.95 -12.20 9.09
C ASN A 201 -3.68 -12.61 7.82
N HIS A 202 -4.48 -11.68 7.30
CA HIS A 202 -5.22 -11.88 6.07
C HIS A 202 -5.09 -10.70 5.12
N VAL A 203 -5.29 -10.93 3.84
CA VAL A 203 -5.28 -9.87 2.83
C VAL A 203 -6.34 -10.09 1.77
N GLY A 204 -6.99 -9.01 1.38
CA GLY A 204 -7.90 -8.94 0.24
C GLY A 204 -7.68 -7.70 -0.60
N MET A 205 -8.54 -7.52 -1.61
CA MET A 205 -8.56 -6.32 -2.44
C MET A 205 -9.79 -5.47 -2.11
N PHE A 206 -9.56 -4.19 -1.82
CA PHE A 206 -10.61 -3.19 -1.64
C PHE A 206 -11.39 -3.01 -2.94
N LYS A 207 -12.71 -3.16 -2.88
CA LYS A 207 -13.59 -2.99 -4.04
C LYS A 207 -14.28 -1.63 -4.03
N SER A 208 -14.89 -1.25 -2.91
CA SER A 208 -15.63 0.01 -2.79
C SER A 208 -15.92 0.36 -1.32
N GLY A 209 -16.31 1.61 -1.07
CA GLY A 209 -16.69 2.12 0.25
C GLY A 209 -15.70 3.14 0.80
N THR A 210 -15.53 3.13 2.12
CA THR A 210 -14.59 4.00 2.86
C THR A 210 -13.71 3.15 3.77
N SER A 211 -12.66 3.72 4.36
CA SER A 211 -11.82 3.01 5.33
C SER A 211 -12.58 2.54 6.58
N GLY A 212 -13.75 3.11 6.89
CA GLY A 212 -14.60 2.67 8.02
C GLY A 212 -15.54 1.50 7.71
N ARG A 213 -16.05 1.42 6.48
CA ARG A 213 -16.98 0.37 5.99
C ARG A 213 -16.80 0.19 4.50
N PHE A 214 -16.53 -1.03 4.07
CA PHE A 214 -16.09 -1.31 2.71
C PHE A 214 -16.42 -2.73 2.26
N LYS A 215 -16.37 -2.93 0.95
CA LYS A 215 -16.45 -4.23 0.28
C LYS A 215 -15.09 -4.66 -0.20
N THR A 216 -14.81 -5.96 -0.12
CA THR A 216 -13.57 -6.58 -0.58
C THR A 216 -13.82 -7.77 -1.49
N ILE A 217 -12.78 -8.18 -2.21
CA ILE A 217 -12.66 -9.52 -2.79
C ILE A 217 -11.48 -10.21 -2.10
N GLU A 218 -11.72 -11.38 -1.53
CA GLU A 218 -10.77 -12.08 -0.68
C GLU A 218 -10.72 -13.55 -1.08
N GLY A 219 -9.51 -14.10 -1.23
CA GLY A 219 -9.30 -15.55 -1.35
C GLY A 219 -9.04 -16.16 0.01
N ASN A 220 -9.32 -17.45 0.18
CA ASN A 220 -9.07 -18.20 1.41
C ASN A 220 -9.88 -17.69 2.62
N VAL A 221 -11.12 -17.24 2.36
CA VAL A 221 -12.14 -17.05 3.39
C VAL A 221 -13.16 -18.16 3.22
N ASP A 222 -13.45 -18.92 4.28
CA ASP A 222 -14.33 -20.10 4.23
C ASP A 222 -13.98 -21.06 3.08
N SER A 223 -12.66 -21.24 2.87
CA SER A 223 -12.09 -22.06 1.79
C SER A 223 -12.49 -21.65 0.37
N CYS A 224 -12.87 -20.39 0.16
CA CYS A 224 -13.26 -19.87 -1.14
C CYS A 224 -12.71 -18.46 -1.42
N CYS A 225 -12.84 -18.03 -2.67
CA CYS A 225 -12.66 -16.64 -3.06
C CYS A 225 -14.02 -15.98 -3.29
N GLY A 226 -14.28 -14.88 -2.60
CA GLY A 226 -15.60 -14.27 -2.57
C GLY A 226 -15.61 -12.79 -2.25
N TYR A 227 -16.81 -12.21 -2.29
CA TYR A 227 -17.06 -10.85 -1.85
C TYR A 227 -17.36 -10.81 -0.36
N HIS A 228 -16.80 -9.84 0.35
CA HIS A 228 -17.05 -9.66 1.77
C HIS A 228 -17.40 -8.21 2.10
N ASP A 229 -18.32 -8.04 3.05
CA ASP A 229 -18.56 -6.76 3.73
C ASP A 229 -17.67 -6.69 4.97
N ARG A 230 -16.87 -5.64 5.06
CA ARG A 230 -15.86 -5.43 6.11
C ARG A 230 -15.98 -4.04 6.72
N THR A 231 -15.40 -3.88 7.90
CA THR A 231 -15.32 -2.59 8.60
C THR A 231 -13.91 -2.41 9.17
N SER A 232 -13.60 -1.20 9.64
CA SER A 232 -12.36 -0.95 10.39
C SER A 232 -12.25 -1.76 11.69
N ARG A 233 -13.34 -2.39 12.14
CA ARG A 233 -13.38 -3.28 13.32
C ARG A 233 -13.30 -4.77 12.96
N SER A 234 -13.15 -5.12 11.68
CA SER A 234 -13.02 -6.52 11.25
C SER A 234 -11.72 -7.18 11.73
N ALA A 235 -10.76 -6.40 12.22
CA ALA A 235 -9.55 -6.85 12.89
C ALA A 235 -9.09 -5.77 13.89
N PRO A 236 -8.32 -6.13 14.93
CA PRO A 236 -7.65 -5.16 15.81
C PRO A 236 -6.89 -4.07 15.05
N HIS A 237 -6.19 -4.43 13.97
CA HIS A 237 -5.55 -3.49 13.06
C HIS A 237 -5.91 -3.81 11.60
N VAL A 238 -6.28 -2.77 10.85
CA VAL A 238 -6.52 -2.84 9.41
C VAL A 238 -5.59 -1.84 8.71
N VAL A 239 -4.83 -2.31 7.72
CA VAL A 239 -3.92 -1.48 6.93
C VAL A 239 -4.32 -1.55 5.47
N PHE A 240 -4.65 -0.39 4.89
CA PHE A 240 -4.87 -0.26 3.45
C PHE A 240 -3.54 0.03 2.75
N VAL A 241 -3.23 -0.72 1.70
CA VAL A 241 -2.00 -0.57 0.93
C VAL A 241 -2.33 -0.18 -0.50
N HIS A 242 -1.87 1.02 -0.87
CA HIS A 242 -1.87 1.49 -2.23
C HIS A 242 -0.70 0.90 -3.00
N VAL A 243 -1.00 0.28 -4.15
CA VAL A 243 0.02 -0.28 -5.05
C VAL A 243 0.16 0.63 -6.27
N GLY A 244 1.33 1.27 -6.37
CA GLY A 244 1.76 2.02 -7.54
C GLY A 244 2.23 1.13 -8.69
N LYS A 245 2.57 1.76 -9.82
CA LYS A 245 3.17 1.08 -10.97
C LYS A 245 4.63 0.69 -10.72
#